data_AF-A0A1B7W8L1-F1
#
_entry.id   AF-A0A1B7W8L1-F1
#
_cell.length_a   1.000
_cell.length_b   1.000
_cell.length_c   1.000
_cell.angle_alpha   90.00
_cell.angle_beta   90.00
_cell.angle_gamma   90.00
#
_symmetry.space_group_name_H-M   'P 1'
#
loop_
_entity.id
_entity.type
_entity.pdbx_description
1 polymer ?
#
loop_
_entity_poly.entity_id
_entity_poly.type
_entity_poly.pdbx_seq_one_letter_code
_entity_poly.pdbx_strand_id
1 'polypeptide(L)'
;MTIYFYQVSQPYGCFSNFSPHSINIDGTDWPTVEHYYQAQKFVGSSDAPIIPLIHAAVSPEQAAALGRCPSRRFRPDWELVKTQVMRIG
;
A
#
# COMPACT_ATOMS: atom_id res chain seq x y z
N MET A 1 8.90 0.92 -27.74
CA MET A 1 10.07 0.82 -26.84
C MET A 1 9.58 0.21 -25.54
N THR A 2 10.21 -0.88 -25.08
CA THR A 2 9.82 -1.57 -23.83
C THR A 2 10.79 -1.17 -22.72
N ILE A 3 10.27 -0.89 -21.52
CA ILE A 3 11.07 -0.55 -20.33
C ILE A 3 10.96 -1.71 -19.33
N TYR A 4 12.11 -2.21 -18.88
CA TYR A 4 12.20 -3.18 -17.79
C TYR A 4 12.75 -2.48 -16.55
N PHE A 5 12.07 -2.64 -15.42
CA PHE A 5 12.44 -2.06 -14.13
C PHE A 5 12.16 -3.07 -13.01
N TYR A 6 12.87 -2.95 -11.89
CA TYR A 6 12.74 -3.93 -10.80
C TYR A 6 12.96 -3.33 -9.40
N GLN A 7 14.03 -2.56 -9.20
CA GLN A 7 14.37 -2.00 -7.89
C GLN A 7 14.09 -0.51 -7.83
N VAL A 8 13.62 -0.04 -6.68
CA VAL A 8 13.34 1.38 -6.43
C VAL A 8 14.61 2.24 -6.55
N SER A 9 15.78 1.68 -6.19
CA SER A 9 17.07 2.37 -6.26
C SER A 9 17.72 2.37 -7.66
N GLN A 10 17.11 1.70 -8.64
CA GLN A 10 17.63 1.58 -10.00
C GLN A 10 16.87 2.52 -10.96
N PRO A 11 17.36 2.72 -12.20
CA PRO A 11 16.64 3.48 -13.20
C PRO A 11 15.19 3.01 -13.33
N TYR A 12 14.28 3.97 -13.46
CA TYR A 12 12.82 3.74 -13.52
C TYR A 12 12.20 3.15 -12.23
N GLY A 13 12.91 3.18 -11.10
CA GLY A 13 12.37 2.79 -9.80
C GLY A 13 11.14 3.59 -9.36
N CYS A 14 10.94 4.79 -9.92
CA CYS A 14 9.73 5.59 -9.76
C CYS A 14 8.45 4.91 -10.27
N PHE A 15 8.55 3.90 -11.14
CA PHE A 15 7.40 3.11 -11.58
C PHE A 15 7.00 2.01 -10.60
N SER A 16 7.77 1.80 -9.53
CA SER A 16 7.39 0.89 -8.45
C SER A 16 6.40 1.57 -7.49
N ASN A 17 5.41 0.82 -7.03
CA ASN A 17 4.54 1.19 -5.90
C ASN A 17 5.29 1.33 -4.57
N PHE A 18 6.55 0.87 -4.51
CA PHE A 18 7.46 1.06 -3.38
C PHE A 18 8.28 2.35 -3.50
N SER A 19 8.09 3.13 -4.58
CA SER A 19 8.82 4.39 -4.72
C SER A 19 8.44 5.38 -3.61
N PRO A 20 9.40 6.16 -3.06
CA PRO A 20 9.18 7.08 -1.94
C PRO A 20 8.53 8.38 -2.42
N HIS A 21 7.43 8.27 -3.16
CA HIS A 21 6.62 9.38 -3.61
C HIS A 21 5.31 9.36 -2.85
N SER A 22 5.10 10.38 -2.02
CA SER A 22 3.88 10.51 -1.25
C SER A 22 2.69 10.87 -2.13
N ILE A 23 1.52 10.41 -1.73
CA ILE A 23 0.24 10.64 -2.42
C ILE A 23 -0.77 11.20 -1.43
N ASN A 24 -1.64 12.10 -1.89
CA ASN A 24 -2.75 12.61 -1.08
C ASN A 24 -4.06 11.98 -1.59
N ILE A 25 -4.77 11.29 -0.71
CA ILE A 25 -6.06 10.66 -1.02
C ILE A 25 -7.05 11.07 0.07
N ASP A 26 -8.16 11.67 -0.34
CA ASP A 26 -9.22 12.14 0.56
C ASP A 26 -8.69 13.02 1.72
N GLY A 27 -7.71 13.88 1.43
CA GLY A 27 -7.09 14.76 2.42
C GLY A 27 -6.09 14.08 3.36
N THR A 28 -5.79 12.80 3.15
CA THR A 28 -4.77 12.05 3.91
C THR A 28 -3.52 11.88 3.06
N ASP A 29 -2.38 12.34 3.58
CA ASP A 29 -1.06 12.08 2.98
C ASP A 29 -0.57 10.68 3.34
N TRP A 30 -0.27 9.88 2.32
CA TRP A 30 0.31 8.55 2.46
C TRP A 30 1.78 8.56 2.03
N PRO A 31 2.69 7.94 2.79
CA PRO A 31 4.12 7.95 2.46
C PRO A 31 4.42 7.37 1.07
N THR A 32 3.72 6.30 0.69
CA THR A 32 3.76 5.68 -0.65
C THR A 32 2.42 5.04 -0.99
N VAL A 33 2.24 4.67 -2.28
CA VAL A 33 1.11 3.85 -2.75
C VAL A 33 1.00 2.53 -1.97
N GLU A 34 2.12 1.89 -1.63
CA GLU A 34 2.11 0.65 -0.83
C GLU A 34 1.50 0.86 0.56
N HIS A 35 1.74 2.01 1.22
CA HIS A 35 1.14 2.29 2.53
C HIS A 35 -0.38 2.36 2.43
N TYR A 36 -0.88 3.11 1.45
CA TYR A 36 -2.31 3.20 1.17
C TYR A 36 -2.90 1.83 0.86
N TYR A 37 -2.33 1.11 -0.11
CA TYR A 37 -2.83 -0.18 -0.55
C TYR A 37 -2.91 -1.21 0.58
N GLN A 38 -1.89 -1.27 1.44
CA GLN A 38 -1.85 -2.21 2.56
C GLN A 38 -2.83 -1.82 3.67
N ALA A 39 -3.04 -0.52 3.92
CA ALA A 39 -4.03 -0.06 4.88
C ALA A 39 -5.47 -0.34 4.42
N GLN A 40 -5.76 -0.15 3.14
CA GLN A 40 -7.09 -0.37 2.56
C GLN A 40 -7.59 -1.82 2.65
N LYS A 41 -6.69 -2.77 2.88
CA LYS A 41 -7.06 -4.16 3.20
C LYS A 41 -7.90 -4.30 4.45
N PHE A 42 -7.79 -3.38 5.40
CA PHE A 42 -8.40 -3.52 6.73
C PHE A 42 -9.55 -2.55 6.96
N VAL A 43 -9.88 -1.69 6.00
CA VAL A 43 -11.01 -0.76 6.12
C VAL A 43 -12.31 -1.53 6.28
N GLY A 44 -13.01 -1.29 7.39
CA GLY A 44 -14.25 -1.99 7.73
C GLY A 44 -14.05 -3.45 8.18
N SER A 45 -12.81 -3.93 8.37
CA SER A 45 -12.55 -5.26 8.93
C SER A 45 -12.36 -5.20 10.45
N SER A 46 -12.38 -6.38 11.10
CA SER A 46 -12.08 -6.50 12.53
C SER A 46 -10.67 -6.06 12.91
N ASP A 47 -9.76 -6.02 11.93
CA ASP A 47 -8.36 -5.64 12.10
C ASP A 47 -8.08 -4.19 11.70
N ALA A 48 -9.11 -3.36 11.46
CA ALA A 48 -8.98 -1.93 11.17
C ALA A 48 -8.01 -1.16 12.10
N PRO A 49 -7.84 -1.49 13.40
CA PRO A 49 -6.85 -0.82 14.25
C PRO A 49 -5.38 -0.93 13.80
N ILE A 50 -5.04 -1.80 12.83
CA ILE A 50 -3.70 -1.88 12.24
C ILE A 50 -3.41 -0.73 11.25
N ILE A 51 -4.45 -0.04 10.75
CA ILE A 51 -4.32 0.99 9.70
C ILE A 51 -3.36 2.11 10.11
N PRO A 52 -3.45 2.72 11.30
CA PRO A 52 -2.52 3.77 11.72
C PRO A 52 -1.07 3.25 11.83
N LEU A 53 -0.88 1.97 12.19
CA LEU A 53 0.45 1.36 12.25
C LEU A 53 1.05 1.14 10.85
N ILE A 54 0.21 0.81 9.86
CA ILE A 54 0.62 0.73 8.46
C ILE A 54 0.95 2.12 7.93
N HIS A 55 0.12 3.12 8.23
CA HIS A 55 0.33 4.52 7.80
C HIS A 55 1.63 5.09 8.36
N ALA A 56 1.94 4.81 9.63
CA ALA A 56 3.14 5.27 10.32
C ALA A 56 4.39 4.39 10.10
N ALA A 57 4.31 3.36 9.25
CA ALA A 57 5.44 2.49 8.96
C ALA A 57 6.60 3.29 8.34
N VAL A 58 7.84 2.96 8.70
CA VAL A 58 9.02 3.74 8.25
C VAL A 58 9.33 3.49 6.78
N SER A 59 8.94 2.33 6.25
CA SER A 59 9.24 1.93 4.88
C SER A 59 8.08 1.16 4.24
N PRO A 60 7.96 1.18 2.90
CA PRO A 60 6.94 0.42 2.19
C PRO A 60 7.06 -1.10 2.44
N GLU A 61 8.27 -1.61 2.69
CA GLU A 61 8.48 -3.01 3.11
C GLU A 61 7.85 -3.31 4.47
N GLN A 62 7.97 -2.39 5.43
CA GLN A 62 7.32 -2.53 6.74
C GLN A 62 5.80 -2.45 6.62
N ALA A 63 5.28 -1.50 5.84
CA ALA A 63 3.84 -1.41 5.53
C ALA A 63 3.33 -2.71 4.89
N ALA A 64 4.10 -3.27 3.94
CA ALA A 64 3.80 -4.54 3.29
C ALA A 64 3.82 -5.73 4.27
N ALA A 65 4.80 -5.79 5.17
CA ALA A 65 4.89 -6.84 6.18
C ALA A 65 3.69 -6.81 7.14
N LEU A 66 3.28 -5.63 7.58
CA LEU A 66 2.10 -5.45 8.44
C LEU A 66 0.82 -5.88 7.72
N GLY A 67 0.64 -5.47 6.46
CA GLY A 67 -0.57 -5.74 5.69
C GLY A 67 -0.64 -7.11 4.99
N ARG A 68 0.45 -7.89 5.01
CA ARG A 68 0.49 -9.29 4.53
C ARG A 68 0.49 -10.32 5.66
N CYS A 69 0.33 -9.88 6.91
CA CYS A 69 0.33 -10.78 8.07
C CYS A 69 -0.82 -11.81 7.98
N PRO A 70 -0.53 -13.12 7.93
CA PRO A 70 -1.54 -14.16 7.68
C PRO A 70 -2.60 -14.30 8.78
N SER A 71 -2.32 -13.81 10.00
CA SER A 71 -3.24 -13.89 11.13
C SER A 71 -4.34 -12.80 11.09
N ARG A 72 -4.20 -11.79 10.24
CA ARG A 72 -5.15 -10.67 10.15
C ARG A 72 -6.21 -10.92 9.09
N ARG A 73 -7.41 -10.41 9.35
CA ARG A 73 -8.57 -10.51 8.45
C ARG A 73 -8.69 -9.26 7.61
N PHE A 74 -8.62 -9.44 6.29
CA PHE A 74 -8.94 -8.38 5.35
C PHE A 74 -10.44 -8.08 5.35
N ARG A 75 -10.79 -6.95 4.74
CA ARG A 75 -12.17 -6.61 4.40
C ARG A 75 -12.78 -7.72 3.51
N PRO A 76 -14.08 -8.06 3.69
CA PRO A 76 -14.70 -9.19 3.00
C PRO A 76 -14.65 -9.15 1.47
N ASP A 77 -14.65 -7.94 0.90
CA ASP A 77 -14.66 -7.66 -0.54
C ASP A 77 -13.26 -7.34 -1.11
N TRP A 78 -12.19 -7.59 -0.35
CA TRP A 78 -10.82 -7.24 -0.76
C TRP A 78 -10.46 -7.73 -2.17
N GLU A 79 -10.81 -8.98 -2.49
CA GLU A 79 -10.51 -9.57 -3.81
C GLU A 79 -11.21 -8.84 -4.96
N LEU A 80 -12.35 -8.20 -4.70
CA LEU A 80 -13.10 -7.43 -5.69
C LEU A 80 -12.54 -6.01 -5.85
N VAL A 81 -12.07 -5.40 -4.76
CA VAL A 81 -11.68 -3.98 -4.76
C VAL A 81 -10.18 -3.72 -4.93
N LYS A 82 -9.31 -4.71 -4.74
CA LYS A 82 -7.85 -4.53 -4.72
C LYS A 82 -7.31 -3.77 -5.94
N THR A 83 -7.79 -4.10 -7.15
CA THR A 83 -7.33 -3.42 -8.38
C THR A 83 -7.81 -1.96 -8.45
N GLN A 84 -9.00 -1.67 -7.93
CA GLN A 84 -9.50 -0.30 -7.85
C GLN A 84 -8.71 0.51 -6.82
N VAL A 85 -8.41 -0.08 -5.66
CA VAL A 85 -7.56 0.56 -4.64
C VAL A 85 -6.19 0.92 -5.23
N MET A 86 -5.54 0.01 -5.94
CA MET A 86 -4.24 0.27 -6.60
C MET A 86 -4.33 1.31 -7.74
N ARG A 87 -5.51 1.53 -8.33
CA ARG A 87 -5.70 2.56 -9.36
C ARG A 87 -5.89 3.95 -8.77
N ILE A 88 -6.43 4.03 -7.55
CA ILE A 88 -6.67 5.30 -6.84
C ILE A 88 -5.36 5.83 -6.25
N GLY A 89 -4.54 4.95 -5.67
CA GLY A 89 -3.23 5.31 -5.15
C GLY A 89 -2.16 5.40 -6.21
#